data_AF-A0A1S0TVU5-F1
#
_entry.id   AF-A0A1S0TVU5-F1
#
_cell.length_a   1.000
_cell.length_b   1.000
_cell.length_c   1.000
_cell.angle_alpha   90.00
_cell.angle_beta   90.00
_cell.angle_gamma   90.00
#
_symmetry.space_group_name_H-M   'P 1'
#
loop_
_entity.id
_entity.type
_entity.pdbx_description
1 polymer ?
#
loop_
_entity_poly.entity_id
_entity_poly.type
_entity_poly.pdbx_seq_one_letter_code
_entity_poly.pdbx_strand_id
1 'polypeptide(L)'
;MAASAPIRINFGFFEERSNLLKILELTFGLVCTGFSIGCFPNNIELKCTRNVYSFNHLFIIVCVNAFVFVCTTILTLCHLCSIPDAYYRFNFPILEKFYTLLTCILYGIGMIMLFVAILSTKIIFPWVIEVIFTIGTFLLYTCDAYQRWITAYA
;
A
#
# COMPACT_ATOMS: atom_id res chain seq x y z
N MET A 1 -35.71 7.67 -12.56
CA MET A 1 -34.97 6.62 -11.83
C MET A 1 -33.85 6.17 -12.73
N ALA A 2 -32.61 6.56 -12.45
CA ALA A 2 -31.47 6.11 -13.25
C ALA A 2 -31.26 4.63 -12.96
N ALA A 3 -31.39 3.77 -13.99
CA ALA A 3 -31.08 2.36 -13.87
C ALA A 3 -29.59 2.23 -13.53
N SER A 4 -29.27 1.75 -12.32
CA SER A 4 -27.90 1.45 -11.93
C SER A 4 -27.38 0.35 -12.86
N ALA A 5 -26.32 0.65 -13.62
CA ALA A 5 -25.65 -0.36 -14.43
C ALA A 5 -25.22 -1.52 -13.51
N PRO A 6 -25.49 -2.78 -13.89
CA PRO A 6 -25.25 -3.92 -13.00
C PRO A 6 -23.75 -4.05 -12.72
N ILE A 7 -23.40 -4.23 -11.45
CA ILE A 7 -22.04 -4.61 -11.05
C ILE A 7 -21.71 -5.93 -11.75
N ARG A 8 -20.62 -5.94 -12.53
CA ARG A 8 -20.12 -7.12 -13.23
C ARG A 8 -18.76 -7.47 -12.68
N ILE A 9 -18.58 -8.72 -12.27
CA ILE A 9 -17.28 -9.22 -11.86
C ILE A 9 -16.47 -9.47 -13.13
N ASN A 10 -15.34 -8.79 -13.28
CA ASN A 10 -14.44 -8.98 -14.41
C ASN A 10 -13.50 -10.17 -14.14
N PHE A 11 -13.80 -11.33 -14.71
CA PHE A 11 -12.94 -12.52 -14.57
C PHE A 11 -11.59 -12.38 -15.30
N GLY A 12 -11.48 -11.48 -16.29
CA GLY A 12 -10.22 -11.15 -16.95
C GLY A 12 -9.27 -10.31 -16.08
N PHE A 13 -9.72 -9.89 -14.89
CA PHE A 13 -8.92 -9.10 -13.95
C PHE A 13 -7.57 -9.75 -13.62
N PHE A 14 -7.52 -11.09 -13.48
CA PHE A 14 -6.29 -11.80 -13.12
C PHE A 14 -5.29 -11.98 -14.27
N GLU A 15 -5.70 -11.74 -15.51
CA GLU A 15 -4.82 -11.85 -16.69
C GLU A 15 -4.00 -10.57 -16.94
N GLU A 16 -4.48 -9.43 -16.44
CA GLU A 16 -3.79 -8.15 -16.60
C GLU A 16 -2.64 -7.99 -15.59
N ARG A 17 -1.44 -7.70 -16.11
CA ARG A 17 -0.23 -7.49 -15.31
C ARG A 17 -0.37 -6.38 -14.25
N SER A 18 -1.10 -5.31 -14.55
CA SER A 18 -1.39 -4.21 -13.61
C SER A 18 -2.20 -4.66 -12.41
N ASN A 19 -3.11 -5.62 -12.60
CA ASN A 19 -3.98 -6.13 -11.55
C ASN A 19 -3.26 -7.14 -10.66
N LEU A 20 -2.37 -7.95 -11.24
CA LEU A 20 -1.44 -8.78 -10.47
C LEU A 20 -0.53 -7.94 -9.57
N LEU A 21 -0.06 -6.78 -10.07
CA LEU A 21 0.76 -5.85 -9.29
C LEU A 21 -0.01 -5.32 -8.07
N LYS A 22 -1.28 -4.92 -8.24
CA LYS A 22 -2.15 -4.51 -7.12
C LYS A 22 -2.38 -5.62 -6.09
N ILE A 23 -2.54 -6.87 -6.53
CA ILE A 23 -2.67 -8.00 -5.61
C ILE A 23 -1.39 -8.15 -4.78
N LEU A 24 -0.22 -8.03 -5.40
CA LEU A 24 1.06 -8.04 -4.69
C LEU A 24 1.17 -6.88 -3.70
N GLU A 25 0.80 -5.66 -4.11
CA GLU A 25 0.75 -4.47 -3.23
C GLU A 25 -0.15 -4.69 -2.00
N LEU A 26 -1.32 -5.31 -2.19
CA LEU A 26 -2.22 -5.68 -1.09
C LEU A 26 -1.60 -6.71 -0.15
N THR A 27 -0.96 -7.73 -0.72
CA THR A 27 -0.34 -8.82 0.05
C THR A 27 0.80 -8.27 0.90
N PHE A 28 1.68 -7.48 0.29
CA PHE A 28 2.81 -6.83 0.96
C PHE A 28 2.33 -5.78 1.99
N GLY A 29 1.35 -4.95 1.64
CA GLY A 29 0.77 -3.96 2.54
C GLY A 29 0.11 -4.60 3.77
N LEU A 30 -0.54 -5.75 3.62
CA LEU A 30 -1.11 -6.50 4.74
C LEU A 30 -0.02 -7.03 5.68
N VAL A 31 1.06 -7.56 5.11
CA VAL A 31 2.21 -8.04 5.88
C VAL A 31 2.89 -6.89 6.63
N CYS A 32 3.17 -5.78 5.96
CA CYS A 32 3.70 -4.55 6.60
C CYS A 32 2.80 -4.05 7.73
N THR A 33 1.48 -4.01 7.52
CA THR A 33 0.54 -3.57 8.56
C THR A 33 0.59 -4.51 9.77
N GLY A 34 0.60 -5.82 9.53
CA GLY A 34 0.66 -6.83 10.59
C GLY A 34 1.96 -6.77 11.40
N PHE A 35 3.10 -6.63 10.74
CA PHE A 35 4.41 -6.52 11.40
C PHE A 35 4.61 -5.17 12.07
N SER A 36 4.18 -4.06 11.48
CA SER A 36 4.16 -2.75 12.14
C SER A 36 3.38 -2.81 13.46
N ILE A 37 2.18 -3.41 13.48
CA ILE A 37 1.37 -3.53 14.71
C ILE A 37 1.99 -4.51 15.72
N GLY A 38 2.55 -5.62 15.24
CA GLY A 38 3.04 -6.71 16.09
C GLY A 38 4.47 -6.55 16.60
N CYS A 39 5.32 -5.88 15.83
CA CYS A 39 6.79 -5.94 15.92
C CYS A 39 7.44 -4.66 15.37
N PHE A 40 7.26 -3.51 16.02
CA PHE A 40 7.94 -2.28 15.62
C PHE A 40 9.28 -2.08 16.36
N PRO A 41 10.35 -1.61 15.67
CA PRO A 41 11.63 -1.33 16.31
C PRO A 41 11.51 -0.25 17.39
N ASN A 42 11.89 -0.60 18.61
CA ASN A 42 11.84 0.31 19.75
C ASN A 42 12.99 0.01 20.74
N ASN A 43 13.36 1.03 21.53
CA ASN A 43 14.47 0.96 22.50
C ASN A 43 14.06 0.50 23.90
N ILE A 44 12.77 0.45 24.17
CA ILE A 44 12.20 0.21 25.51
C ILE A 44 12.00 -1.29 25.73
N GLU A 45 11.51 -1.99 24.70
CA GLU A 45 11.22 -3.41 24.67
C GLU A 45 11.94 -4.08 23.51
N LEU A 46 12.98 -4.88 23.83
CA LEU A 46 13.76 -5.69 22.89
C LEU A 46 13.01 -6.96 22.44
N LYS A 47 11.67 -6.93 22.45
CA LYS A 47 10.81 -8.05 22.05
C LYS A 47 9.67 -7.50 21.20
N CYS A 48 9.08 -8.35 20.37
CA CYS A 48 7.86 -8.01 19.68
C CYS A 48 6.73 -7.87 20.68
N THR A 49 6.27 -6.65 20.87
CA THR A 49 5.13 -6.35 21.72
C THR A 49 4.20 -5.39 21.01
N ARG A 50 2.90 -5.62 21.19
CA ARG A 50 1.80 -4.93 20.50
C ARG A 50 1.50 -3.56 21.11
N ASN A 51 2.52 -2.83 21.52
CA ASN A 51 2.36 -1.51 22.11
C ASN A 51 2.78 -0.44 21.11
N VAL A 52 2.01 0.64 21.04
CA VAL A 52 2.38 1.80 20.26
C VAL A 52 3.31 2.68 21.09
N TYR A 53 4.58 2.74 20.67
CA TYR A 53 5.65 3.37 21.43
C TYR A 53 5.91 4.83 21.09
N SER A 54 5.54 5.29 19.90
CA SER A 54 5.87 6.65 19.44
C SER A 54 4.87 7.17 18.41
N PHE A 55 4.83 8.50 18.25
CA PHE A 55 4.07 9.13 17.17
C PHE A 55 4.53 8.69 15.78
N ASN A 56 5.83 8.45 15.59
CA ASN A 56 6.37 7.94 14.32
C ASN A 56 5.86 6.53 14.03
N HIS A 57 5.80 5.68 15.05
CA HIS A 57 5.22 4.34 14.94
C HIS A 57 3.73 4.41 14.59
N LEU A 58 2.96 5.28 15.25
CA LEU A 58 1.54 5.50 14.93
C LEU A 58 1.35 6.00 13.48
N PHE A 59 2.19 6.93 13.03
CA PHE A 59 2.15 7.46 11.67
C PHE A 59 2.40 6.36 10.63
N ILE A 60 3.38 5.48 10.85
CA ILE A 60 3.65 4.35 9.95
C ILE A 60 2.47 3.38 9.91
N ILE A 61 1.89 3.01 11.06
CA ILE A 61 0.73 2.12 11.09
C ILE A 61 -0.47 2.75 10.36
N VAL A 62 -0.85 3.98 10.74
CA VAL A 62 -2.12 4.56 10.33
C VAL A 62 -2.02 5.19 8.94
N CYS A 63 -1.04 6.06 8.73
CA CYS A 63 -0.96 6.88 7.52
C CYS A 63 -0.23 6.19 6.37
N VAL A 64 0.79 5.37 6.65
CA VAL A 64 1.58 4.71 5.61
C VAL A 64 0.98 3.35 5.27
N ASN A 65 0.74 2.50 6.27
CA ASN A 65 0.31 1.12 6.02
C ASN A 65 -1.22 1.00 5.90
N ALA A 66 -1.98 1.36 6.94
CA ALA A 66 -3.43 1.14 6.96
C ALA A 66 -4.19 2.00 5.94
N PHE A 67 -3.90 3.31 5.86
CA PHE A 67 -4.55 4.20 4.90
C PHE A 67 -4.31 3.75 3.46
N VAL A 68 -3.05 3.48 3.10
CA VAL A 68 -2.72 3.00 1.77
C VAL A 68 -3.42 1.67 1.51
N PHE A 69 -3.32 0.69 2.40
CA PHE A 69 -3.95 -0.62 2.25
C PHE A 69 -5.47 -0.53 1.99
N VAL A 70 -6.17 0.31 2.75
CA VAL A 70 -7.62 0.54 2.56
C VAL A 70 -7.90 1.15 1.19
N CYS A 71 -7.15 2.17 0.79
CA CYS A 71 -7.33 2.81 -0.52
C CYS A 71 -7.00 1.84 -1.68
N THR A 72 -5.92 1.06 -1.60
CA THR A 72 -5.58 0.04 -2.61
C THR A 72 -6.70 -0.99 -2.70
N THR A 73 -7.26 -1.41 -1.56
CA THR A 73 -8.36 -2.38 -1.53
C THR A 73 -9.59 -1.83 -2.22
N ILE A 74 -9.99 -0.59 -1.90
CA ILE A 74 -11.15 0.06 -2.54
C ILE A 74 -10.93 0.19 -4.05
N LEU A 75 -9.76 0.68 -4.49
CA LEU A 75 -9.46 0.82 -5.92
C LEU A 75 -9.43 -0.53 -6.64
N THR A 76 -8.90 -1.57 -5.99
CA THR A 76 -8.87 -2.94 -6.52
C THR A 76 -10.28 -3.51 -6.67
N LEU A 77 -11.14 -3.32 -5.66
CA LEU A 77 -12.55 -3.73 -5.71
C LEU A 77 -13.32 -2.97 -6.80
N CYS A 78 -13.06 -1.67 -6.96
CA CYS A 78 -13.67 -0.87 -8.03
C CYS A 78 -13.32 -1.42 -9.42
N HIS A 79 -12.06 -1.81 -9.64
CA HIS A 79 -11.63 -2.46 -10.88
C HIS A 79 -12.25 -3.84 -11.08
N LEU A 80 -12.28 -4.67 -10.03
CA LEU A 80 -12.85 -6.02 -10.08
C LEU A 80 -14.35 -5.99 -10.42
N CYS A 81 -15.07 -4.99 -9.92
CA CYS A 81 -16.51 -4.80 -10.12
C CYS A 81 -16.88 -4.02 -11.39
N SER A 82 -15.92 -3.68 -12.25
CA SER A 82 -16.12 -2.85 -13.45
C SER A 82 -16.89 -1.53 -13.19
N ILE A 83 -16.76 -0.99 -11.97
CA ILE A 83 -17.31 0.31 -11.59
C ILE A 83 -16.77 1.48 -12.43
N PRO A 84 -15.49 1.51 -12.90
CA PRO A 84 -15.00 2.64 -13.69
C PRO A 84 -15.80 2.93 -14.97
N ASP A 85 -16.43 1.92 -15.57
CA ASP A 85 -17.16 2.07 -16.84
C ASP A 85 -18.64 2.43 -16.65
N ALA A 86 -19.18 2.22 -15.45
CA ALA A 86 -20.63 2.05 -15.28
C ALA A 86 -21.39 3.32 -14.92
N TYR A 87 -20.77 4.32 -14.26
CA TYR A 87 -21.56 5.39 -13.62
C TYR A 87 -20.91 6.76 -13.45
N TYR A 88 -19.59 6.89 -13.47
CA TYR A 88 -18.93 8.13 -13.07
C TYR A 88 -18.15 8.76 -14.23
N ARG A 89 -18.34 10.07 -14.49
CA ARG A 89 -17.43 10.92 -15.30
C ARG A 89 -16.05 11.11 -14.63
N PHE A 90 -15.63 10.17 -13.82
CA PHE A 90 -14.44 10.24 -13.01
C PHE A 90 -13.30 9.57 -13.78
N ASN A 91 -12.22 10.30 -14.02
CA ASN A 91 -11.09 9.79 -14.77
C ASN A 91 -10.25 8.87 -13.87
N PHE A 92 -10.71 7.62 -13.69
CA PHE A 92 -10.06 6.59 -12.87
C PHE A 92 -8.56 6.44 -13.18
N PRO A 93 -8.11 6.42 -14.44
CA PRO A 93 -6.68 6.39 -14.76
C PRO A 93 -5.87 7.54 -14.13
N ILE A 94 -6.42 8.76 -14.09
CA ILE A 94 -5.76 9.92 -13.48
C ILE A 94 -5.75 9.79 -11.95
N LEU A 95 -6.87 9.37 -11.35
CA LEU A 95 -6.94 9.14 -9.90
C LEU A 95 -5.87 8.14 -9.46
N GLU A 96 -5.72 7.05 -10.20
CA GLU A 96 -4.74 6.01 -9.85
C GLU A 96 -3.31 6.51 -9.97
N LYS A 97 -2.98 7.34 -10.96
CA LYS A 97 -1.65 7.98 -11.06
C LYS A 97 -1.32 8.83 -9.83
N PHE A 98 -2.25 9.68 -9.40
CA PHE A 98 -2.05 10.52 -8.23
C PHE A 98 -1.97 9.68 -6.96
N TYR A 99 -2.80 8.65 -6.86
CA TYR A 99 -2.81 7.72 -5.74
C TYR A 99 -1.49 6.95 -5.61
N THR A 100 -0.98 6.37 -6.69
CA THR A 100 0.30 5.63 -6.67
C THR A 100 1.47 6.55 -6.35
N LEU A 101 1.44 7.81 -6.84
CA LEU A 101 2.47 8.80 -6.54
C LEU A 101 2.44 9.23 -5.06
N LEU A 102 1.25 9.53 -4.52
CA LEU A 102 1.07 9.82 -3.11
C LEU A 102 1.56 8.66 -2.24
N THR A 103 1.24 7.43 -2.65
CA THR A 103 1.63 6.21 -1.94
C THR A 103 3.15 6.03 -1.94
N CYS A 104 3.83 6.25 -3.07
CA CYS A 104 5.29 6.27 -3.12
C CYS A 104 5.89 7.28 -2.14
N ILE A 105 5.33 8.50 -2.08
CA ILE A 105 5.81 9.53 -1.15
C ILE A 105 5.62 9.08 0.30
N LEU A 106 4.44 8.56 0.65
CA LEU A 106 4.14 8.08 2.00
C LEU A 106 5.05 6.92 2.43
N TYR A 107 5.26 5.93 1.56
CA TYR A 107 6.19 4.83 1.83
C TYR A 107 7.65 5.33 1.88
N GLY A 108 8.03 6.33 1.08
CA GLY A 108 9.34 6.96 1.16
C GLY A 108 9.57 7.64 2.51
N ILE A 109 8.58 8.40 3.01
CA ILE A 109 8.63 9.01 4.35
C ILE A 109 8.67 7.93 5.43
N GLY A 110 7.82 6.90 5.32
CA GLY A 110 7.78 5.77 6.25
C GLY A 110 9.11 5.02 6.33
N MET A 111 9.77 4.82 5.20
CA MET A 111 11.10 4.23 5.12
C MET A 111 12.15 5.05 5.86
N ILE A 112 12.17 6.38 5.69
CA ILE A 112 13.08 7.26 6.42
C ILE A 112 12.84 7.13 7.93
N MET A 113 11.58 7.17 8.37
CA MET A 113 11.23 7.02 9.78
C MET A 113 11.64 5.64 10.34
N LEU A 114 11.45 4.57 9.58
CA LEU A 114 11.85 3.22 9.95
C LEU A 114 13.38 3.10 10.09
N PHE A 115 14.14 3.66 9.14
CA PHE A 115 15.60 3.68 9.20
C PHE A 115 16.12 4.46 10.42
N VAL A 116 15.55 5.64 10.71
CA VAL A 116 15.91 6.41 11.91
C VAL A 116 15.63 5.62 13.19
N ALA A 117 14.49 4.91 13.26
CA ALA A 117 14.15 4.04 14.38
C ALA A 117 15.15 2.88 14.54
N ILE A 118 15.58 2.28 13.43
CA ILE A 118 16.55 1.17 13.43
C ILE A 118 17.94 1.61 13.86
N LEU A 119 18.44 2.75 13.36
CA LEU A 119 19.75 3.28 13.76
C LEU A 119 19.83 3.56 15.26
N SER A 120 18.68 3.85 15.86
CA SER A 120 18.58 4.15 17.28
C SER A 120 18.45 2.88 18.14
N THR A 121 18.25 1.69 17.57
CA THR A 121 17.83 0.46 18.27
C THR A 121 18.70 -0.75 17.93
N LYS A 122 18.71 -1.78 18.80
CA LYS A 122 19.44 -3.03 18.53
C LYS A 122 18.65 -3.94 17.59
N ILE A 123 19.12 -4.15 16.37
CA ILE A 123 18.43 -4.95 15.35
C ILE A 123 18.09 -6.36 15.84
N ILE A 124 16.83 -6.75 15.69
CA ILE A 124 16.31 -8.10 15.96
C ILE A 124 15.73 -8.66 14.65
N PHE A 125 15.80 -9.98 14.48
CA PHE A 125 15.35 -10.69 13.27
C PHE A 125 13.95 -10.27 12.75
N PRO A 126 12.91 -10.09 13.59
CA PRO A 126 11.60 -9.65 13.11
C PRO A 126 11.60 -8.25 12.47
N TRP A 127 12.51 -7.36 12.86
CA TRP A 127 12.61 -6.03 12.27
C TRP A 127 13.21 -6.06 10.87
N VAL A 128 14.09 -7.03 10.59
CA VAL A 128 14.63 -7.26 9.25
C VAL A 128 13.50 -7.64 8.28
N ILE A 129 12.54 -8.45 8.74
CA ILE A 129 11.37 -8.82 7.96
C ILE A 129 10.53 -7.57 7.65
N GLU A 130 10.23 -6.74 8.64
CA GLU A 130 9.48 -5.49 8.44
C GLU A 130 10.16 -4.57 7.42
N VAL A 131 11.49 -4.43 7.48
CA VAL A 131 12.27 -3.65 6.52
C VAL A 131 12.17 -4.23 5.11
N ILE A 132 12.35 -5.54 4.95
CA ILE A 132 12.27 -6.21 3.64
C ILE A 132 10.90 -6.01 3.01
N PHE A 133 9.82 -6.21 3.78
CA PHE A 133 8.47 -6.01 3.28
C PHE A 133 8.16 -4.53 3.00
N THR A 134 8.66 -3.59 3.81
CA THR A 134 8.46 -2.16 3.56
C THR A 134 9.19 -1.71 2.28
N ILE A 135 10.43 -2.18 2.08
CA ILE A 135 11.18 -1.98 0.83
C ILE A 135 10.43 -2.59 -0.35
N GLY A 136 9.98 -3.84 -0.22
CA GLY A 136 9.24 -4.53 -1.27
C GLY A 136 7.96 -3.79 -1.65
N THR A 137 7.20 -3.32 -0.65
CA THR A 137 5.98 -2.53 -0.87
C THR A 137 6.28 -1.21 -1.57
N PHE A 138 7.32 -0.50 -1.13
CA PHE A 138 7.77 0.73 -1.80
C PHE A 138 8.16 0.49 -3.26
N LEU A 139 8.90 -0.59 -3.54
CA LEU A 139 9.29 -0.96 -4.90
C LEU A 139 8.08 -1.32 -5.77
N LEU A 140 7.11 -2.06 -5.24
CA LEU A 140 5.88 -2.40 -5.96
C LEU A 140 5.11 -1.14 -6.37
N TYR A 141 4.85 -0.22 -5.43
CA TYR A 141 4.18 1.04 -5.75
C TYR A 141 4.99 1.94 -6.69
N THR A 142 6.33 1.90 -6.61
CA THR A 142 7.20 2.63 -7.53
C THR A 142 7.13 2.06 -8.93
N CYS A 143 7.10 0.73 -9.06
CA CYS A 143 6.89 0.06 -10.34
C CYS A 143 5.50 0.34 -10.91
N ASP A 144 4.44 0.32 -10.10
CA ASP A 144 3.07 0.63 -10.56
C ASP A 144 2.96 2.09 -11.00
N ALA A 145 3.51 3.01 -10.22
CA ALA A 145 3.60 4.41 -10.61
C ALA A 145 4.35 4.55 -11.95
N TYR A 146 5.55 3.99 -12.06
CA TYR A 146 6.35 4.05 -13.29
C TYR A 146 5.60 3.50 -14.50
N GLN A 147 4.98 2.33 -14.36
CA GLN A 147 4.19 1.72 -15.43
C GLN A 147 3.04 2.65 -15.85
N ARG A 148 2.24 3.16 -14.90
CA ARG A 148 1.11 4.06 -15.19
C ARG A 148 1.55 5.39 -15.82
N TRP A 149 2.69 5.92 -15.41
CA TRP A 149 3.22 7.17 -15.97
C TRP A 149 3.71 7.00 -17.41
N ILE A 150 4.19 5.81 -17.78
CA ILE A 150 4.65 5.51 -19.14
C ILE A 150 3.51 5.06 -20.06
N THR A 151 2.59 4.23 -19.57
CA THR A 151 1.58 3.60 -20.43
C THR A 151 0.34 4.47 -20.66
N ALA A 152 0.09 5.48 -19.82
CA ALA A 152 -1.09 6.34 -19.98
C ALA A 152 -0.74 7.74 -20.51
N TYR A 153 -0.11 7.76 -21.69
CA TYR A 153 -0.23 8.73 -22.79
C TYR A 153 0.29 8.08 -24.09
N ALA A 154 -0.22 6.88 -24.38
CA ALA A 154 -0.20 6.27 -25.71
C ALA A 154 -1.67 6.00 -26.11
#